data_AF-A0A2I1I7C2-F1
#
_entry.id   AF-A0A2I1I7C2-F1
#
_cell.length_a   1.000
_cell.length_b   1.000
_cell.length_c   1.000
_cell.angle_alpha   90.00
_cell.angle_beta   90.00
_cell.angle_gamma   90.00
#
_symmetry.space_group_name_H-M   'P 1'
#
loop_
_entity.id
_entity.type
_entity.pdbx_description
1 polymer ?
#
loop_
_entity_poly.entity_id
_entity_poly.type
_entity_poly.pdbx_seq_one_letter_code
_entity_poly.pdbx_strand_id
1 'polypeptide(L)'
;MGSHRIRSVASLCFALTLLPSVAVSSSAEPTPASQDGWSLQDNSWVFTRSGHILQGWFQDRSSWYWADSEGRAVLGWKHINSSWYYFNSSNAMVTGWQSIGGKWYYFTTSGAMHTGWLHNGNTWYYLGSSGAMATGWNLVNNTWYYLTQSGEMKTGWVQNGNTWYYLDSSGAMATGWNLVNNTWYYLAQSGEMKTGWVDNGGTWYFFDSLGAMATGWRSVNGTWYYFETSGAMKTGWLENNGTWYYLAPSGAMVTGQQDIDSATYYFASDGTWFTPTPIMGAPQKNRATTIQAMLNAYAQSGHSYPSGALSIGGAPTALDFFSILYDEAIAEGINPEVVFAQSMLETAWLSFGGDVKIQQFNFAGLAATGNGAQGNGFPDVRTGLRAQVQHLRAYADPHATVSSLTHPLVDQRFAYVVKGSAPIVEYLGIQENPQHRGWATGKNYGFHIVALMKRSFS
;
A
#
# COMPACT_ATOMS: atom_id res chain seq x y z
N MET A 1 -70.62 23.17 26.24
CA MET A 1 -69.72 23.16 27.40
C MET A 1 -70.54 22.83 28.66
N GLY A 2 -70.11 21.85 29.46
CA GLY A 2 -70.56 21.57 30.84
C GLY A 2 -71.89 20.79 30.97
N SER A 3 -71.92 19.45 30.85
CA SER A 3 -71.55 18.39 31.83
C SER A 3 -72.65 18.09 32.88
N HIS A 4 -73.45 17.03 32.65
CA HIS A 4 -74.49 16.53 33.56
C HIS A 4 -74.63 14.98 33.53
N ARG A 5 -74.83 14.42 34.75
CA ARG A 5 -75.62 13.21 35.17
C ARG A 5 -75.10 11.82 34.77
N ILE A 6 -74.76 10.88 35.68
CA ILE A 6 -75.41 10.14 36.81
C ILE A 6 -76.48 9.09 36.38
N ARG A 7 -76.31 7.85 36.91
CA ARG A 7 -77.27 6.75 37.27
C ARG A 7 -77.34 5.57 36.29
N SER A 8 -77.70 4.32 36.62
CA SER A 8 -77.76 3.41 37.81
C SER A 8 -78.78 2.30 37.46
N VAL A 9 -78.68 1.11 38.08
CA VAL A 9 -79.72 0.03 38.27
C VAL A 9 -80.03 -0.83 37.01
N ALA A 10 -79.94 -2.17 36.93
CA ALA A 10 -80.25 -3.38 37.74
C ALA A 10 -81.56 -4.12 37.34
N SER A 11 -81.64 -5.38 37.79
CA SER A 11 -82.77 -6.34 37.89
C SER A 11 -82.80 -7.49 36.86
N LEU A 12 -82.68 -8.77 37.25
CA LEU A 12 -83.47 -9.66 38.14
C LEU A 12 -84.87 -10.03 37.59
N CYS A 13 -85.10 -11.34 37.41
CA CYS A 13 -86.33 -12.10 37.76
C CYS A 13 -86.12 -13.57 37.32
N PHE A 14 -85.99 -14.56 38.21
CA PHE A 14 -86.97 -15.32 39.02
C PHE A 14 -87.87 -16.32 38.26
N ALA A 15 -87.96 -17.49 38.88
CA ALA A 15 -88.39 -18.81 38.40
C ALA A 15 -89.90 -19.11 38.58
N LEU A 16 -90.39 -20.21 37.97
CA LEU A 16 -91.31 -21.24 38.52
C LEU A 16 -91.76 -22.23 37.40
N THR A 17 -91.43 -23.54 37.47
CA THR A 17 -92.29 -24.74 37.78
C THR A 17 -93.49 -25.01 36.84
N LEU A 18 -93.91 -26.19 36.39
CA LEU A 18 -93.69 -27.64 36.64
C LEU A 18 -94.37 -28.47 35.49
N LEU A 19 -93.73 -29.57 35.02
CA LEU A 19 -94.14 -30.94 34.53
C LEU A 19 -95.54 -31.23 33.86
N PRO A 20 -95.78 -32.43 33.24
CA PRO A 20 -95.07 -33.19 32.18
C PRO A 20 -96.05 -33.67 31.05
N SER A 21 -95.57 -34.28 29.96
CA SER A 21 -96.42 -35.07 29.04
C SER A 21 -95.65 -36.23 28.39
N VAL A 22 -96.34 -37.37 28.27
CA VAL A 22 -95.85 -38.67 27.79
C VAL A 22 -96.05 -38.81 26.28
N ALA A 23 -95.14 -39.60 25.69
CA ALA A 23 -94.85 -39.87 24.30
C ALA A 23 -96.00 -40.18 23.31
N VAL A 24 -95.78 -39.75 22.06
CA VAL A 24 -96.22 -40.44 20.83
C VAL A 24 -94.97 -40.70 19.97
N SER A 25 -94.84 -41.93 19.51
CA SER A 25 -93.76 -42.45 18.69
C SER A 25 -93.74 -41.86 17.27
N SER A 26 -92.57 -41.46 16.78
CA SER A 26 -91.96 -41.97 15.55
C SER A 26 -90.79 -41.07 15.15
N SER A 27 -89.61 -41.66 15.05
CA SER A 27 -88.59 -41.32 14.04
C SER A 27 -87.45 -42.30 14.25
N ALA A 28 -87.05 -42.93 13.15
CA ALA A 28 -85.83 -43.71 13.09
C ALA A 28 -84.67 -42.90 13.69
N GLU A 29 -83.87 -43.54 14.54
CA GLU A 29 -82.60 -42.97 14.96
C GLU A 29 -81.78 -42.63 13.69
N PRO A 30 -81.24 -41.41 13.56
CA PRO A 30 -80.22 -41.16 12.56
C PRO A 30 -79.03 -42.04 12.93
N THR A 31 -78.56 -42.84 11.97
CA THR A 31 -77.21 -43.43 11.99
C THR A 31 -76.22 -42.39 12.52
N PRO A 32 -75.35 -42.73 13.50
CA PRO A 32 -74.44 -41.74 14.05
C PRO A 32 -73.58 -41.22 12.90
N ALA A 33 -73.65 -39.91 12.66
CA ALA A 33 -72.75 -39.23 11.76
C ALA A 33 -71.32 -39.62 12.18
N SER A 34 -70.63 -40.37 11.33
CA SER A 34 -69.26 -40.79 11.57
C SER A 34 -68.43 -39.54 11.87
N GLN A 35 -67.89 -39.43 13.08
CA GLN A 35 -67.06 -38.28 13.43
C GLN A 35 -65.84 -38.25 12.52
N ASP A 36 -65.71 -37.18 11.73
CA ASP A 36 -64.46 -36.84 11.08
C ASP A 36 -63.39 -36.65 12.17
N GLY A 37 -62.25 -37.31 12.03
CA GLY A 37 -61.24 -37.19 13.06
C GLY A 37 -60.08 -38.15 12.96
N TRP A 38 -59.11 -37.86 13.82
CA TRP A 38 -57.92 -38.66 14.04
C TRP A 38 -58.19 -39.78 15.04
N SER A 39 -57.71 -40.98 14.73
CA SER A 39 -57.70 -42.13 15.64
C SER A 39 -56.35 -42.81 15.61
N LEU A 40 -55.91 -43.34 16.75
CA LEU A 40 -54.67 -44.11 16.85
C LEU A 40 -55.00 -45.59 16.64
N GLN A 41 -54.43 -46.21 15.62
CA GLN A 41 -54.63 -47.61 15.25
C GLN A 41 -53.27 -48.25 15.01
N ASP A 42 -52.96 -49.37 15.66
CA ASP A 42 -51.69 -50.08 15.54
C ASP A 42 -50.46 -49.16 15.61
N ASN A 43 -50.48 -48.28 16.63
CA ASN A 43 -49.43 -47.29 16.89
C ASN A 43 -49.21 -46.26 15.76
N SER A 44 -50.20 -46.07 14.88
CA SER A 44 -50.18 -45.12 13.77
C SER A 44 -51.45 -44.26 13.75
N TRP A 45 -51.33 -42.99 13.39
CA TRP A 45 -52.48 -42.10 13.27
C TRP A 45 -53.20 -42.30 11.93
N VAL A 46 -54.53 -42.43 11.99
CA VAL A 46 -55.41 -42.60 10.83
C VAL A 46 -56.49 -41.51 10.87
N PHE A 47 -56.76 -40.87 9.74
CA PHE A 47 -57.81 -39.87 9.62
C PHE A 47 -59.01 -40.44 8.87
N THR A 48 -60.19 -40.38 9.51
CA THR A 48 -61.46 -40.77 8.90
C THR A 48 -62.24 -39.53 8.51
N ARG A 49 -62.79 -39.50 7.29
CA ARG A 49 -63.70 -38.45 6.82
C ARG A 49 -64.95 -39.10 6.23
N SER A 50 -66.13 -38.73 6.74
CA SER A 50 -67.43 -39.25 6.31
C SER A 50 -67.48 -40.79 6.29
N GLY A 51 -66.84 -41.43 7.27
CA GLY A 51 -66.84 -42.89 7.44
C GLY A 51 -65.76 -43.63 6.65
N HIS A 52 -64.92 -42.91 5.89
CA HIS A 52 -63.85 -43.49 5.09
C HIS A 52 -62.47 -43.08 5.58
N ILE A 53 -61.55 -44.05 5.71
CA ILE A 53 -60.14 -43.79 5.99
C ILE A 53 -59.50 -43.14 4.76
N LEU A 54 -58.87 -41.98 4.96
CA LEU A 54 -58.20 -41.27 3.87
C LEU A 54 -56.84 -41.89 3.55
N GLN A 55 -56.47 -41.87 2.26
CA GLN A 55 -55.19 -42.31 1.72
C GLN A 55 -54.59 -41.19 0.87
N GLY A 56 -53.26 -41.17 0.71
CA GLY A 56 -52.57 -40.13 -0.04
C GLY A 56 -52.65 -38.76 0.63
N TRP A 57 -52.65 -37.70 -0.17
CA TRP A 57 -52.72 -36.32 0.33
C TRP A 57 -54.11 -35.99 0.89
N PHE A 58 -54.15 -35.48 2.11
CA PHE A 58 -55.37 -34.89 2.67
C PHE A 58 -55.06 -33.67 3.54
N GLN A 59 -56.05 -32.81 3.69
CA GLN A 59 -55.97 -31.62 4.53
C GLN A 59 -56.94 -31.76 5.71
N ASP A 60 -56.41 -31.51 6.92
CA ASP A 60 -57.19 -31.31 8.13
C ASP A 60 -56.89 -29.92 8.70
N ARG A 61 -57.95 -29.14 8.90
CA ARG A 61 -57.89 -27.71 9.23
C ARG A 61 -57.00 -26.96 8.22
N SER A 62 -55.80 -26.54 8.63
CA SER A 62 -54.84 -25.79 7.80
C SER A 62 -53.60 -26.60 7.41
N SER A 63 -53.47 -27.85 7.87
CA SER A 63 -52.26 -28.66 7.68
C SER A 63 -52.48 -29.77 6.66
N TRP A 64 -51.44 -30.05 5.88
CA TRP A 64 -51.42 -31.15 4.92
C TRP A 64 -50.78 -32.39 5.54
N TYR A 65 -51.31 -33.56 5.19
CA TYR A 65 -50.88 -34.85 5.67
C TYR A 65 -50.79 -35.82 4.48
N TRP A 66 -49.99 -36.86 4.63
CA TRP A 66 -49.94 -37.98 3.68
C TRP A 66 -50.20 -39.28 4.42
N ALA A 67 -51.23 -40.01 3.99
CA ALA A 67 -51.49 -41.37 4.43
C ALA A 67 -50.97 -42.38 3.40
N ASP A 68 -50.38 -43.48 3.85
CA ASP A 68 -49.99 -44.58 2.98
C ASP A 68 -51.20 -45.37 2.43
N SER A 69 -50.95 -46.45 1.68
CA SER A 69 -52.00 -47.30 1.11
C SER A 69 -52.86 -48.02 2.16
N GLU A 70 -52.44 -48.04 3.42
CA GLU A 70 -53.18 -48.61 4.55
C GLU A 70 -53.88 -47.50 5.37
N GLY A 71 -53.76 -46.22 4.96
CA GLY A 71 -54.37 -45.09 5.65
C GLY A 71 -53.56 -44.53 6.82
N ARG A 72 -52.33 -45.02 7.05
CA ARG A 72 -51.47 -44.57 8.15
C ARG A 72 -50.77 -43.27 7.78
N ALA A 73 -50.90 -42.25 8.62
CA ALA A 73 -50.24 -40.97 8.43
C ALA A 73 -48.71 -41.10 8.57
N VAL A 74 -47.99 -40.54 7.61
CA VAL A 74 -46.52 -40.61 7.53
C VAL A 74 -45.85 -39.64 8.50
N LEU A 75 -44.69 -40.04 9.02
CA LEU A 75 -43.79 -39.25 9.86
C LEU A 75 -42.42 -39.16 9.17
N GLY A 76 -41.75 -38.01 9.28
CA GLY A 76 -40.40 -37.80 8.77
C GLY A 76 -40.32 -37.65 7.25
N TRP A 77 -39.19 -38.04 6.67
CA TRP A 77 -38.89 -37.91 5.24
C TRP A 77 -39.73 -38.86 4.39
N LYS A 78 -40.33 -38.34 3.32
CA LYS A 78 -41.07 -39.15 2.34
C LYS A 78 -40.86 -38.63 0.92
N HIS A 79 -40.55 -39.54 0.01
CA HIS A 79 -40.50 -39.26 -1.42
C HIS A 79 -41.86 -39.59 -2.07
N ILE A 80 -42.48 -38.59 -2.70
CA ILE A 80 -43.82 -38.65 -3.30
C ILE A 80 -43.75 -37.95 -4.65
N ASN A 81 -44.14 -38.63 -5.74
CA ASN A 81 -44.21 -38.04 -7.09
C ASN A 81 -42.97 -37.21 -7.47
N SER A 82 -41.78 -37.81 -7.31
CA SER A 82 -40.46 -37.22 -7.63
C SER A 82 -39.99 -36.08 -6.73
N SER A 83 -40.68 -35.81 -5.62
CA SER A 83 -40.30 -34.76 -4.66
C SER A 83 -40.18 -35.31 -3.25
N TRP A 84 -39.26 -34.74 -2.47
CA TRP A 84 -39.13 -35.05 -1.05
C TRP A 84 -39.98 -34.11 -0.21
N TYR A 85 -40.63 -34.67 0.81
CA TYR A 85 -41.45 -33.97 1.80
C TYR A 85 -41.00 -34.38 3.20
N TYR A 86 -41.31 -33.57 4.20
CA TYR A 86 -41.07 -33.90 5.59
C TYR A 86 -42.32 -33.69 6.43
N PHE A 87 -42.66 -34.69 7.23
CA PHE A 87 -43.80 -34.68 8.14
C PHE A 87 -43.29 -34.59 9.58
N ASN A 88 -43.71 -33.57 10.31
CA ASN A 88 -43.25 -33.32 11.68
C ASN A 88 -43.83 -34.33 12.69
N SER A 89 -43.53 -34.16 13.98
CA SER A 89 -44.00 -35.05 15.06
C SER A 89 -45.53 -35.13 15.20
N SER A 90 -46.28 -34.20 14.60
CA SER A 90 -47.74 -34.23 14.53
C SER A 90 -48.26 -34.81 13.21
N ASN A 91 -47.40 -35.48 12.43
CA ASN A 91 -47.65 -35.98 11.08
C ASN A 91 -47.98 -34.89 10.04
N ALA A 92 -47.89 -33.61 10.39
CA ALA A 92 -48.18 -32.52 9.49
C ALA A 92 -46.98 -32.21 8.59
N MET A 93 -47.25 -32.02 7.30
CA MET A 93 -46.27 -31.60 6.29
C MET A 93 -45.73 -30.22 6.63
N VAL A 94 -44.40 -30.08 6.64
CA VAL A 94 -43.73 -28.81 6.90
C VAL A 94 -43.53 -28.00 5.61
N THR A 95 -43.43 -26.68 5.77
CA THR A 95 -43.05 -25.72 4.73
C THR A 95 -41.99 -24.75 5.27
N GLY A 96 -41.36 -23.99 4.39
CA GLY A 96 -40.30 -23.04 4.73
C GLY A 96 -39.01 -23.70 5.23
N TRP A 97 -38.22 -22.94 5.99
CA TRP A 97 -36.96 -23.39 6.56
C TRP A 97 -37.17 -24.35 7.73
N GLN A 98 -36.47 -25.49 7.70
CA GLN A 98 -36.55 -26.53 8.73
C GLN A 98 -35.16 -27.04 9.09
N SER A 99 -34.87 -27.14 10.39
CA SER A 99 -33.66 -27.77 10.91
C SER A 99 -33.97 -29.21 11.25
N ILE A 100 -33.42 -30.14 10.46
CA ILE A 100 -33.68 -31.58 10.55
C ILE A 100 -32.34 -32.29 10.66
N GLY A 101 -32.11 -32.99 11.78
CA GLY A 101 -30.85 -33.71 12.00
C GLY A 101 -29.61 -32.80 11.99
N GLY A 102 -29.74 -31.54 12.43
CA GLY A 102 -28.65 -30.57 12.46
C GLY A 102 -28.33 -29.92 11.11
N LYS A 103 -29.13 -30.17 10.06
CA LYS A 103 -29.00 -29.55 8.75
C LYS A 103 -30.24 -28.73 8.43
N TRP A 104 -30.05 -27.63 7.70
CA TRP A 104 -31.15 -26.79 7.23
C TRP A 104 -31.65 -27.25 5.86
N TYR A 105 -32.97 -27.28 5.70
CA TYR A 105 -33.66 -27.59 4.46
C TYR A 105 -34.73 -26.53 4.21
N TYR A 106 -35.06 -26.28 2.95
CA TYR A 106 -36.16 -25.41 2.58
C TYR A 106 -37.25 -26.21 1.86
N PHE A 107 -38.48 -26.14 2.36
CA PHE A 107 -39.64 -26.74 1.72
C PHE A 107 -40.49 -25.62 1.13
N THR A 108 -40.84 -25.74 -0.16
CA THR A 108 -41.69 -24.76 -0.84
C THR A 108 -43.08 -24.68 -0.21
N THR A 109 -43.93 -23.76 -0.65
CA THR A 109 -45.33 -23.66 -0.19
C THR A 109 -46.13 -24.93 -0.46
N SER A 110 -45.74 -25.73 -1.46
CA SER A 110 -46.32 -27.05 -1.74
C SER A 110 -45.83 -28.16 -0.80
N GLY A 111 -44.83 -27.86 0.04
CA GLY A 111 -44.14 -28.84 0.88
C GLY A 111 -43.03 -29.62 0.18
N ALA A 112 -42.85 -29.47 -1.13
CA ALA A 112 -41.73 -30.09 -1.83
C ALA A 112 -40.40 -29.46 -1.39
N MET A 113 -39.40 -30.29 -1.08
CA MET A 113 -38.05 -29.90 -0.72
C MET A 113 -37.35 -29.22 -1.89
N HIS A 114 -36.75 -28.07 -1.64
CA HIS A 114 -36.02 -27.28 -2.63
C HIS A 114 -34.57 -27.76 -2.75
N THR A 115 -34.05 -27.76 -3.98
CA THR A 115 -32.63 -27.99 -4.30
C THR A 115 -32.13 -26.90 -5.25
N GLY A 116 -30.84 -26.63 -5.27
CA GLY A 116 -30.23 -25.56 -6.06
C GLY A 116 -30.33 -24.19 -5.39
N TRP A 117 -30.18 -23.14 -6.20
CA TRP A 117 -30.23 -21.75 -5.74
C TRP A 117 -31.63 -21.36 -5.27
N LEU A 118 -31.70 -20.79 -4.07
CA LEU A 118 -32.91 -20.27 -3.46
C LEU A 118 -32.72 -18.78 -3.16
N HIS A 119 -33.57 -17.94 -3.74
CA HIS A 119 -33.69 -16.55 -3.34
C HIS A 119 -34.85 -16.43 -2.35
N ASN A 120 -34.54 -16.19 -1.08
CA ASN A 120 -35.54 -16.06 -0.03
C ASN A 120 -35.38 -14.71 0.67
N GLY A 121 -36.40 -13.85 0.54
CA GLY A 121 -36.29 -12.44 0.93
C GLY A 121 -35.34 -11.69 -0.01
N ASN A 122 -34.29 -11.09 0.56
CA ASN A 122 -33.23 -10.39 -0.17
C ASN A 122 -31.90 -11.18 -0.18
N THR A 123 -31.95 -12.47 0.12
CA THR A 123 -30.76 -13.29 0.36
C THR A 123 -30.78 -14.53 -0.52
N TRP A 124 -29.64 -14.83 -1.12
CA TRP A 124 -29.42 -16.07 -1.86
C TRP A 124 -28.84 -17.14 -0.94
N TYR A 125 -29.33 -18.37 -1.12
CA TYR A 125 -28.87 -19.59 -0.47
C TYR A 125 -28.66 -20.66 -1.54
N TYR A 126 -27.85 -21.67 -1.24
CA TYR A 126 -27.71 -22.84 -2.09
C TYR A 126 -28.07 -24.11 -1.32
N LEU A 127 -29.02 -24.88 -1.83
CA LEU A 127 -29.42 -26.17 -1.28
C LEU A 127 -28.79 -27.25 -2.16
N GLY A 128 -27.93 -28.09 -1.58
CA GLY A 128 -27.25 -29.15 -2.33
C GLY A 128 -28.23 -30.17 -2.92
N SER A 129 -27.71 -31.17 -3.65
CA SER A 129 -28.53 -32.25 -4.22
C SER A 129 -29.33 -33.05 -3.18
N SER A 130 -28.85 -33.10 -1.93
CA SER A 130 -29.57 -33.70 -0.79
C SER A 130 -30.63 -32.78 -0.18
N GLY A 131 -30.78 -31.54 -0.66
CA GLY A 131 -31.60 -30.48 -0.09
C GLY A 131 -31.00 -29.77 1.11
N ALA A 132 -29.87 -30.25 1.64
CA ALA A 132 -29.20 -29.59 2.75
C ALA A 132 -28.59 -28.25 2.29
N MET A 133 -28.79 -27.21 3.10
CA MET A 133 -28.24 -25.88 2.90
C MET A 133 -26.70 -25.92 2.96
N ALA A 134 -26.07 -25.34 1.94
CA ALA A 134 -24.64 -25.22 1.84
C ALA A 134 -24.10 -24.07 2.67
N THR A 135 -22.87 -24.24 3.18
CA THR A 135 -22.06 -23.22 3.85
C THR A 135 -20.63 -23.28 3.29
N GLY A 136 -19.84 -22.23 3.49
CA GLY A 136 -18.47 -22.12 2.99
C GLY A 136 -18.36 -22.08 1.46
N TRP A 137 -17.22 -22.54 0.95
CA TRP A 137 -16.94 -22.58 -0.49
C TRP A 137 -17.73 -23.68 -1.20
N ASN A 138 -18.44 -23.30 -2.26
CA ASN A 138 -19.25 -24.20 -3.07
C ASN A 138 -18.98 -23.96 -4.55
N LEU A 139 -18.62 -25.03 -5.26
CA LEU A 139 -18.43 -25.01 -6.71
C LEU A 139 -19.75 -25.40 -7.39
N VAL A 140 -20.35 -24.44 -8.10
CA VAL A 140 -21.62 -24.62 -8.79
C VAL A 140 -21.42 -24.25 -10.26
N ASN A 141 -21.64 -25.21 -11.16
CA ASN A 141 -21.47 -25.02 -12.62
C ASN A 141 -20.12 -24.40 -13.00
N ASN A 142 -19.04 -24.90 -12.38
CA ASN A 142 -17.66 -24.43 -12.59
C ASN A 142 -17.37 -23.01 -12.06
N THR A 143 -18.26 -22.44 -11.24
CA THR A 143 -18.07 -21.14 -10.58
C THR A 143 -18.06 -21.32 -9.06
N TRP A 144 -17.09 -20.73 -8.39
CA TRP A 144 -16.99 -20.74 -6.93
C TRP A 144 -17.86 -19.65 -6.31
N TYR A 145 -18.59 -20.02 -5.26
CA TYR A 145 -19.39 -19.12 -4.41
C TYR A 145 -19.02 -19.35 -2.96
N TYR A 146 -19.21 -18.33 -2.12
CA TYR A 146 -19.03 -18.45 -0.67
C TYR A 146 -20.33 -18.19 0.07
N LEU A 147 -20.77 -19.16 0.86
CA LEU A 147 -21.97 -19.09 1.68
C LEU A 147 -21.54 -18.92 3.16
N THR A 148 -22.18 -18.03 3.90
CA THR A 148 -21.90 -17.85 5.34
C THR A 148 -22.28 -19.09 6.13
N GLN A 149 -21.98 -19.13 7.43
CA GLN A 149 -22.44 -20.21 8.30
C GLN A 149 -23.97 -20.27 8.44
N SER A 150 -24.66 -19.15 8.17
CA SER A 150 -26.12 -19.09 8.08
C SER A 150 -26.64 -19.39 6.66
N GLY A 151 -25.76 -19.75 5.72
CA GLY A 151 -26.09 -20.12 4.34
C GLY A 151 -26.27 -18.95 3.37
N GLU A 152 -26.07 -17.72 3.83
CA GLU A 152 -26.23 -16.52 2.99
C GLU A 152 -25.08 -16.41 1.99
N MET A 153 -25.37 -16.19 0.72
CA MET A 153 -24.35 -15.96 -0.29
C MET A 153 -23.66 -14.61 -0.08
N LYS A 154 -22.33 -14.63 -0.06
CA LYS A 154 -21.51 -13.42 0.03
C LYS A 154 -21.24 -12.81 -1.34
N THR A 155 -21.21 -11.49 -1.34
CA THR A 155 -20.61 -10.64 -2.37
C THR A 155 -19.54 -9.76 -1.70
N GLY A 156 -18.65 -9.18 -2.50
CA GLY A 156 -17.53 -8.35 -2.04
C GLY A 156 -16.41 -9.17 -1.40
N TRP A 157 -15.66 -8.53 -0.51
CA TRP A 157 -14.50 -9.15 0.14
C TRP A 157 -14.90 -10.22 1.15
N VAL A 158 -14.22 -11.37 1.08
CA VAL A 158 -14.32 -12.48 2.02
C VAL A 158 -12.91 -12.83 2.50
N GLN A 159 -12.74 -12.85 3.82
CA GLN A 159 -11.54 -13.40 4.45
C GLN A 159 -11.84 -14.84 4.89
N ASN A 160 -11.06 -15.79 4.39
CA ASN A 160 -11.13 -17.18 4.81
C ASN A 160 -9.74 -17.63 5.30
N GLY A 161 -9.61 -17.83 6.61
CA GLY A 161 -8.30 -17.96 7.25
C GLY A 161 -7.48 -16.67 7.14
N ASN A 162 -6.25 -16.79 6.62
CA ASN A 162 -5.36 -15.65 6.41
C ASN A 162 -5.44 -15.07 4.98
N THR A 163 -6.36 -15.57 4.17
CA THR A 163 -6.43 -15.27 2.75
C THR A 163 -7.68 -14.48 2.41
N TRP A 164 -7.51 -13.44 1.59
CA TRP A 164 -8.60 -12.63 1.06
C TRP A 164 -9.02 -13.10 -0.33
N TYR A 165 -10.33 -13.06 -0.58
CA TYR A 165 -10.98 -13.36 -1.83
C TYR A 165 -11.99 -12.26 -2.14
N TYR A 166 -12.32 -12.08 -3.41
CA TYR A 166 -13.36 -11.15 -3.83
C TYR A 166 -14.46 -11.91 -4.58
N LEU A 167 -15.71 -11.69 -4.20
CA LEU A 167 -16.90 -12.21 -4.87
C LEU A 167 -17.56 -11.04 -5.59
N ASP A 168 -17.87 -11.19 -6.87
CA ASP A 168 -18.52 -10.13 -7.64
C ASP A 168 -19.98 -9.90 -7.19
N SER A 169 -20.70 -9.01 -7.89
CA SER A 169 -22.10 -8.72 -7.56
C SER A 169 -23.06 -9.90 -7.74
N SER A 170 -22.67 -10.92 -8.52
CA SER A 170 -23.41 -12.18 -8.66
C SER A 170 -23.03 -13.22 -7.60
N GLY A 171 -22.02 -12.94 -6.78
CA GLY A 171 -21.44 -13.85 -5.80
C GLY A 171 -20.38 -14.80 -6.37
N ALA A 172 -20.06 -14.67 -7.67
CA ALA A 172 -19.03 -15.47 -8.30
C ALA A 172 -17.64 -15.01 -7.84
N MET A 173 -16.77 -15.96 -7.52
CA MET A 173 -15.39 -15.68 -7.13
C MET A 173 -14.61 -15.04 -8.29
N ALA A 174 -14.06 -13.87 -8.03
CA ALA A 174 -13.24 -13.14 -8.99
C ALA A 174 -11.81 -13.69 -9.07
N THR A 175 -11.23 -13.56 -10.26
CA THR A 175 -9.83 -13.88 -10.56
C THR A 175 -9.23 -12.76 -11.41
N GLY A 176 -7.90 -12.66 -11.45
CA GLY A 176 -7.19 -11.65 -12.24
C GLY A 176 -7.37 -10.21 -11.73
N TRP A 177 -7.32 -9.25 -12.64
CA TRP A 177 -7.42 -7.82 -12.35
C TRP A 177 -8.83 -7.40 -11.92
N ASN A 178 -8.94 -6.76 -10.75
CA ASN A 178 -10.21 -6.31 -10.20
C ASN A 178 -10.09 -4.87 -9.68
N LEU A 179 -10.95 -3.98 -10.19
CA LEU A 179 -11.03 -2.59 -9.74
C LEU A 179 -12.14 -2.47 -8.70
N VAL A 180 -11.76 -2.22 -7.44
CA VAL A 180 -12.69 -2.10 -6.32
C VAL A 180 -12.47 -0.73 -5.67
N ASN A 181 -13.51 0.11 -5.64
CA ASN A 181 -13.45 1.45 -5.05
C ASN A 181 -12.24 2.27 -5.57
N ASN A 182 -12.05 2.29 -6.89
CA ASN A 182 -10.95 3.00 -7.55
C ASN A 182 -9.54 2.50 -7.20
N THR A 183 -9.43 1.29 -6.63
CA THR A 183 -8.15 0.63 -6.31
C THR A 183 -8.07 -0.69 -7.06
N TRP A 184 -6.94 -0.94 -7.73
CA TRP A 184 -6.68 -2.20 -8.43
C TRP A 184 -6.14 -3.26 -7.48
N TYR A 185 -6.67 -4.48 -7.61
CA TYR A 185 -6.25 -5.70 -6.93
C TYR A 185 -6.01 -6.79 -7.98
N TYR A 186 -5.19 -7.77 -7.63
CA TYR A 186 -5.01 -8.96 -8.46
C TYR A 186 -5.31 -10.22 -7.66
N LEU A 187 -6.23 -11.02 -8.17
CA LEU A 187 -6.66 -12.28 -7.57
C LEU A 187 -6.02 -13.42 -8.37
N ALA A 188 -5.44 -14.41 -7.70
CA ALA A 188 -4.92 -15.61 -8.34
C ALA A 188 -6.04 -16.40 -9.03
N GLN A 189 -5.69 -17.41 -9.83
CA GLN A 189 -6.68 -18.28 -10.48
C GLN A 189 -7.50 -19.10 -9.46
N SER A 190 -6.93 -19.37 -8.29
CA SER A 190 -7.61 -19.97 -7.13
C SER A 190 -8.35 -18.92 -6.26
N GLY A 191 -8.37 -17.65 -6.69
CA GLY A 191 -9.13 -16.57 -6.08
C GLY A 191 -8.41 -15.83 -4.95
N GLU A 192 -7.22 -16.26 -4.53
CA GLU A 192 -6.49 -15.58 -3.46
C GLU A 192 -5.99 -14.21 -3.93
N MET A 193 -6.23 -13.18 -3.13
CA MET A 193 -5.67 -11.86 -3.35
C MET A 193 -4.15 -11.89 -3.23
N LYS A 194 -3.47 -11.38 -4.25
CA LYS A 194 -2.02 -11.24 -4.28
C LYS A 194 -1.58 -9.98 -3.54
N THR A 195 -0.47 -10.11 -2.84
CA THR A 195 0.33 -9.03 -2.26
C THR A 195 1.78 -9.21 -2.73
N GLY A 196 2.58 -8.15 -2.61
CA GLY A 196 3.97 -8.15 -3.07
C GLY A 196 4.11 -8.17 -4.59
N TRP A 197 5.22 -8.72 -5.07
CA TRP A 197 5.55 -8.77 -6.48
C TRP A 197 4.71 -9.79 -7.27
N VAL A 198 4.20 -9.38 -8.42
CA VAL A 198 3.45 -10.22 -9.37
C VAL A 198 4.00 -10.01 -10.77
N ASP A 199 4.41 -11.09 -11.42
CA ASP A 199 4.67 -11.13 -12.86
C ASP A 199 3.37 -11.54 -13.56
N ASN A 200 2.86 -10.66 -14.42
CA ASN A 200 1.70 -10.92 -15.25
C ASN A 200 2.08 -10.75 -16.72
N GLY A 201 2.59 -11.84 -17.32
CA GLY A 201 2.91 -11.89 -18.75
C GLY A 201 4.20 -11.16 -19.13
N GLY A 202 5.20 -11.12 -18.24
CA GLY A 202 6.47 -10.42 -18.41
C GLY A 202 6.47 -8.99 -17.88
N THR A 203 5.30 -8.47 -17.50
CA THR A 203 5.18 -7.17 -16.84
C THR A 203 5.08 -7.36 -15.33
N TRP A 204 5.97 -6.70 -14.60
CA TRP A 204 6.00 -6.74 -13.15
C TRP A 204 5.10 -5.68 -12.53
N TYR A 205 4.40 -6.06 -11.48
CA TYR A 205 3.56 -5.21 -10.65
C TYR A 205 3.92 -5.44 -9.19
N PHE A 206 3.59 -4.48 -8.33
CA PHE A 206 3.71 -4.63 -6.89
C PHE A 206 2.40 -4.27 -6.21
N PHE A 207 1.98 -5.10 -5.27
CA PHE A 207 0.80 -4.89 -4.46
C PHE A 207 1.23 -4.71 -3.01
N ASP A 208 0.66 -3.74 -2.30
CA ASP A 208 0.98 -3.54 -0.89
C ASP A 208 0.41 -4.68 0.00
N SER A 209 0.60 -4.57 1.32
CA SER A 209 0.12 -5.57 2.27
C SER A 209 -1.41 -5.70 2.32
N LEU A 210 -2.15 -4.72 1.81
CA LEU A 210 -3.62 -4.72 1.69
C LEU A 210 -4.07 -5.17 0.29
N GLY A 211 -3.14 -5.52 -0.59
CA GLY A 211 -3.41 -5.95 -1.96
C GLY A 211 -3.67 -4.79 -2.93
N ALA A 212 -3.43 -3.55 -2.54
CA ALA A 212 -3.60 -2.41 -3.42
C ALA A 212 -2.39 -2.28 -4.37
N MET A 213 -2.66 -2.15 -5.67
CA MET A 213 -1.64 -2.00 -6.71
C MET A 213 -0.85 -0.71 -6.51
N ALA A 214 0.48 -0.82 -6.54
CA ALA A 214 1.38 0.31 -6.49
C ALA A 214 1.36 1.14 -7.77
N THR A 215 1.47 2.46 -7.59
CA THR A 215 1.78 3.44 -8.63
C THR A 215 2.80 4.45 -8.09
N GLY A 216 3.53 5.09 -9.00
CA GLY A 216 4.60 6.05 -8.71
C GLY A 216 5.82 5.43 -8.05
N TRP A 217 6.61 6.26 -7.37
CA TRP A 217 7.77 5.85 -6.60
C TRP A 217 7.38 4.98 -5.40
N ARG A 218 8.05 3.83 -5.25
CA ARG A 218 7.90 2.95 -4.09
C ARG A 218 9.23 2.39 -3.63
N SER A 219 9.47 2.45 -2.33
CA SER A 219 10.59 1.75 -1.69
C SER A 219 10.13 0.38 -1.23
N VAL A 220 10.77 -0.66 -1.74
CA VAL A 220 10.55 -2.06 -1.36
C VAL A 220 11.85 -2.59 -0.78
N ASN A 221 11.86 -2.86 0.52
CA ASN A 221 13.04 -3.33 1.27
C ASN A 221 14.29 -2.42 1.10
N GLY A 222 14.09 -1.09 1.05
CA GLY A 222 15.18 -0.12 0.92
C GLY A 222 15.63 0.15 -0.52
N THR A 223 15.11 -0.59 -1.52
CA THR A 223 15.35 -0.33 -2.93
C THR A 223 14.17 0.44 -3.53
N TRP A 224 14.45 1.50 -4.28
CA TRP A 224 13.42 2.28 -4.96
C TRP A 224 13.10 1.70 -6.33
N TYR A 225 11.80 1.69 -6.65
CA TYR A 225 11.23 1.31 -7.93
C TYR A 225 10.23 2.38 -8.35
N TYR A 226 9.95 2.45 -9.65
CA TYR A 226 8.88 3.31 -10.17
C TYR A 226 7.83 2.46 -10.89
N PHE A 227 6.57 2.67 -10.56
CA PHE A 227 5.44 2.04 -11.22
C PHE A 227 4.66 3.10 -12.00
N GLU A 228 4.39 2.83 -13.27
CA GLU A 228 3.57 3.72 -14.10
C GLU A 228 2.13 3.81 -13.57
N THR A 229 1.32 4.69 -14.14
CA THR A 229 -0.11 4.83 -13.77
C THR A 229 -0.90 3.56 -14.01
N SER A 230 -0.45 2.71 -14.94
CA SER A 230 -0.96 1.36 -15.21
C SER A 230 -0.56 0.33 -14.13
N GLY A 231 0.33 0.70 -13.21
CA GLY A 231 0.96 -0.19 -12.24
C GLY A 231 2.14 -0.99 -12.79
N ALA A 232 2.46 -0.89 -14.08
CA ALA A 232 3.60 -1.57 -14.66
C ALA A 232 4.91 -1.01 -14.09
N MET A 233 5.81 -1.88 -13.65
CA MET A 233 7.14 -1.50 -13.18
C MET A 233 7.97 -0.93 -14.35
N LYS A 234 8.51 0.27 -14.16
CA LYS A 234 9.36 0.95 -15.13
C LYS A 234 10.80 0.44 -15.07
N THR A 235 11.41 0.27 -16.24
CA THR A 235 12.86 0.08 -16.42
C THR A 235 13.41 1.15 -17.37
N GLY A 236 14.74 1.30 -17.40
CA GLY A 236 15.46 2.28 -18.21
C GLY A 236 15.31 3.71 -17.71
N TRP A 237 15.49 4.69 -18.62
CA TRP A 237 15.37 6.10 -18.31
C TRP A 237 13.94 6.48 -17.89
N LEU A 238 13.85 7.34 -16.88
CA LEU A 238 12.62 7.93 -16.36
C LEU A 238 12.83 9.44 -16.18
N GLU A 239 11.98 10.24 -16.82
CA GLU A 239 11.79 11.64 -16.46
C GLU A 239 10.61 11.75 -15.51
N ASN A 240 10.85 12.28 -14.30
CA ASN A 240 9.80 12.54 -13.34
C ASN A 240 9.94 13.97 -12.79
N ASN A 241 8.95 14.82 -13.08
CA ASN A 241 8.91 16.23 -12.68
C ASN A 241 10.16 17.03 -13.11
N GLY A 242 10.61 16.86 -14.35
CA GLY A 242 11.79 17.55 -14.91
C GLY A 242 13.14 17.05 -14.38
N THR A 243 13.15 15.97 -13.60
CA THR A 243 14.36 15.31 -13.11
C THR A 243 14.48 13.93 -13.73
N TRP A 244 15.68 13.57 -14.16
CA TRP A 244 15.94 12.27 -14.77
C TRP A 244 16.49 11.27 -13.75
N TYR A 245 16.08 10.02 -13.91
CA TYR A 245 16.49 8.86 -13.13
C TYR A 245 16.74 7.71 -14.10
N TYR A 246 17.42 6.67 -13.61
CA TYR A 246 17.57 5.43 -14.35
C TYR A 246 17.18 4.24 -13.47
N LEU A 247 16.33 3.37 -14.02
CA LEU A 247 15.88 2.15 -13.38
C LEU A 247 16.60 0.99 -14.11
N ALA A 248 17.36 0.20 -13.36
CA ALA A 248 18.04 -0.98 -13.89
C ALA A 248 17.04 -1.96 -14.55
N PRO A 249 17.50 -2.97 -15.32
CA PRO A 249 16.62 -4.01 -15.85
C PRO A 249 15.80 -4.75 -14.79
N SER A 250 16.28 -4.80 -13.54
CA SER A 250 15.54 -5.32 -12.38
C SER A 250 14.44 -4.38 -11.86
N GLY A 251 14.34 -3.17 -12.40
CA GLY A 251 13.49 -2.07 -11.93
C GLY A 251 14.08 -1.23 -10.80
N ALA A 252 15.20 -1.66 -10.21
CA ALA A 252 15.85 -0.95 -9.13
C ALA A 252 16.43 0.39 -9.62
N MET A 253 16.10 1.48 -8.92
CA MET A 253 16.69 2.79 -9.17
C MET A 253 18.19 2.76 -8.87
N VAL A 254 19.00 3.19 -9.84
CA VAL A 254 20.44 3.25 -9.69
C VAL A 254 20.88 4.55 -9.01
N THR A 255 22.04 4.50 -8.37
CA THR A 255 22.74 5.66 -7.81
C THR A 255 24.22 5.56 -8.19
N GLY A 256 24.98 6.64 -8.04
CA GLY A 256 26.42 6.59 -8.32
C GLY A 256 26.79 6.68 -9.79
N GLN A 257 28.04 6.34 -10.06
CA GLN A 257 28.55 6.21 -11.41
C GLN A 257 27.99 4.92 -12.03
N GLN A 258 27.40 5.03 -13.22
CA GLN A 258 26.82 3.92 -13.96
C GLN A 258 27.22 3.99 -15.43
N ASP A 259 27.60 2.86 -16.01
CA ASP A 259 27.82 2.74 -17.45
C ASP A 259 26.55 2.22 -18.12
N ILE A 260 25.92 3.07 -18.93
CA ILE A 260 24.64 2.83 -19.60
C ILE A 260 24.85 3.08 -21.09
N ASP A 261 24.57 2.07 -21.92
CA ASP A 261 24.69 2.16 -23.38
C ASP A 261 26.05 2.70 -23.87
N SER A 262 27.14 2.28 -23.23
CA SER A 262 28.53 2.71 -23.50
C SER A 262 28.86 4.16 -23.12
N ALA A 263 27.99 4.84 -22.35
CA ALA A 263 28.27 6.14 -21.77
C ALA A 263 28.21 6.09 -20.23
N THR A 264 29.06 6.87 -19.57
CA THR A 264 29.11 6.96 -18.10
C THR A 264 28.21 8.10 -17.62
N TYR A 265 27.30 7.78 -16.71
CA TYR A 265 26.38 8.71 -16.06
C TYR A 265 26.58 8.73 -14.55
N TYR A 266 26.18 9.83 -13.91
CA TYR A 266 26.29 10.01 -12.47
C TYR A 266 24.93 10.35 -11.88
N PHE A 267 24.61 9.67 -10.80
CA PHE A 267 23.36 9.82 -10.07
C PHE A 267 23.65 10.12 -8.60
N ALA A 268 22.87 11.00 -8.00
CA ALA A 268 22.97 11.26 -6.56
C ALA A 268 22.41 10.08 -5.76
N SER A 269 22.51 10.14 -4.44
CA SER A 269 21.99 9.12 -3.52
C SER A 269 20.47 8.92 -3.61
N ASP A 270 19.74 9.96 -4.03
CA ASP A 270 18.29 9.92 -4.31
C ASP A 270 17.97 9.51 -5.75
N GLY A 271 18.98 9.10 -6.52
CA GLY A 271 18.85 8.63 -7.90
C GLY A 271 18.73 9.73 -8.95
N THR A 272 18.84 11.01 -8.55
CA THR A 272 18.76 12.12 -9.51
C THR A 272 19.98 12.16 -10.40
N TRP A 273 19.77 12.16 -11.71
CA TRP A 273 20.83 12.31 -12.71
C TRP A 273 21.31 13.76 -12.79
N PHE A 274 22.62 13.92 -12.98
CA PHE A 274 23.23 15.21 -13.27
C PHE A 274 24.48 15.07 -14.16
N THR A 275 24.88 16.18 -14.78
CA THR A 275 26.19 16.25 -15.47
C THR A 275 27.29 16.42 -14.43
N PRO A 276 28.27 15.50 -14.34
CA PRO A 276 29.33 15.58 -13.34
C PRO A 276 30.29 16.73 -13.60
N THR A 277 30.78 17.36 -12.54
CA THR A 277 31.87 18.35 -12.60
C THR A 277 33.13 17.72 -11.99
N PRO A 278 34.18 17.41 -12.77
CA PRO A 278 35.42 16.88 -12.22
C PRO A 278 36.09 17.85 -11.24
N ILE A 279 36.55 17.33 -10.10
CA ILE A 279 37.40 18.11 -9.17
C ILE A 279 38.81 18.26 -9.75
N MET A 280 39.29 17.17 -10.35
CA MET A 280 40.58 17.11 -11.01
C MET A 280 40.49 17.53 -12.46
N GLY A 281 41.52 18.23 -12.93
CA GLY A 281 41.65 18.62 -14.34
C GLY A 281 42.19 20.02 -14.53
N ALA A 282 42.47 20.34 -15.79
CA ALA A 282 42.88 21.68 -16.19
C ALA A 282 41.70 22.67 -16.12
N PRO A 283 41.95 23.97 -15.88
CA PRO A 283 40.95 25.01 -16.02
C PRO A 283 40.43 25.11 -17.46
N GLN A 284 39.27 25.73 -17.64
CA GLN A 284 38.66 25.89 -18.96
C GLN A 284 39.46 26.81 -19.88
N LYS A 285 40.19 27.77 -19.30
CA LYS A 285 40.96 28.81 -20.00
C LYS A 285 42.40 28.84 -19.48
N ASN A 286 43.25 29.59 -20.18
CA ASN A 286 44.64 29.77 -19.73
C ASN A 286 44.72 30.55 -18.40
N ARG A 287 45.87 30.47 -17.73
CA ARG A 287 46.14 31.10 -16.42
C ARG A 287 45.66 32.54 -16.31
N ALA A 288 46.05 33.40 -17.26
CA ALA A 288 45.73 34.82 -17.20
C ALA A 288 44.21 35.05 -17.28
N THR A 289 43.52 34.36 -18.20
CA THR A 289 42.07 34.50 -18.36
C THR A 289 41.30 33.91 -17.17
N THR A 290 41.75 32.79 -16.61
CA THR A 290 41.13 32.20 -15.41
C THR A 290 41.25 33.11 -14.20
N ILE A 291 42.45 33.66 -13.94
CA ILE A 291 42.66 34.61 -12.83
C ILE A 291 41.84 35.88 -13.04
N GLN A 292 41.76 36.39 -14.28
CA GLN A 292 40.93 37.55 -14.57
C GLN A 292 39.43 37.28 -14.31
N ALA A 293 38.95 36.07 -14.62
CA ALA A 293 37.58 35.67 -14.30
C ALA A 293 37.34 35.62 -12.78
N MET A 294 38.30 35.10 -11.99
CA MET A 294 38.22 35.13 -10.52
C MET A 294 38.15 36.56 -9.98
N LEU A 295 38.99 37.46 -10.49
CA LEU A 295 38.99 38.88 -10.12
C LEU A 295 37.65 39.55 -10.45
N ASN A 296 37.11 39.30 -11.65
CA ASN A 296 35.82 39.83 -12.07
C ASN A 296 34.68 39.30 -11.20
N ALA A 297 34.67 37.99 -10.93
CA ALA A 297 33.66 37.37 -10.07
C ALA A 297 33.71 37.93 -8.64
N TYR A 298 34.92 38.14 -8.08
CA TYR A 298 35.08 38.75 -6.77
C TYR A 298 34.63 40.21 -6.75
N ALA A 299 34.99 41.00 -7.75
CA ALA A 299 34.51 42.38 -7.86
C ALA A 299 32.98 42.46 -7.96
N GLN A 300 32.36 41.56 -8.73
CA GLN A 300 30.91 41.48 -8.88
C GLN A 300 30.18 41.01 -7.63
N SER A 301 30.85 40.32 -6.70
CA SER A 301 30.25 39.94 -5.42
C SER A 301 29.97 41.14 -4.51
N GLY A 302 30.57 42.31 -4.80
CA GLY A 302 30.40 43.54 -4.01
C GLY A 302 31.15 43.53 -2.68
N HIS A 303 32.02 42.55 -2.45
CA HIS A 303 32.80 42.45 -1.21
C HIS A 303 34.16 43.13 -1.36
N SER A 304 34.57 43.88 -0.34
CA SER A 304 35.89 44.50 -0.29
C SER A 304 36.97 43.47 0.03
N TYR A 305 38.03 43.44 -0.77
CA TYR A 305 39.16 42.56 -0.51
C TYR A 305 39.82 42.91 0.83
N PRO A 306 40.00 41.94 1.75
CA PRO A 306 40.53 42.18 3.09
C PRO A 306 42.07 42.29 3.09
N SER A 307 42.61 43.28 2.37
CA SER A 307 44.04 43.47 2.16
C SER A 307 44.82 43.54 3.46
N GLY A 308 44.32 44.23 4.48
CA GLY A 308 45.00 44.35 5.78
C GLY A 308 45.27 43.01 6.45
N ALA A 309 44.32 42.08 6.40
CA ALA A 309 44.48 40.76 7.00
C ALA A 309 45.30 39.81 6.12
N LEU A 310 45.05 39.78 4.81
CA LEU A 310 45.71 38.83 3.90
C LEU A 310 47.12 39.25 3.50
N SER A 311 47.48 40.54 3.62
CA SER A 311 48.87 41.00 3.46
C SER A 311 49.83 40.31 4.44
N ILE A 312 49.37 40.04 5.67
CA ILE A 312 50.16 39.35 6.71
C ILE A 312 50.55 37.94 6.25
N GLY A 313 49.65 37.26 5.54
CA GLY A 313 49.87 35.93 4.98
C GLY A 313 50.43 35.94 3.56
N GLY A 314 50.96 37.06 3.07
CA GLY A 314 51.65 37.15 1.78
C GLY A 314 50.76 37.38 0.55
N ALA A 315 49.49 37.78 0.71
CA ALA A 315 48.60 38.14 -0.39
C ALA A 315 48.02 39.56 -0.18
N PRO A 316 48.76 40.63 -0.52
CA PRO A 316 48.30 41.99 -0.28
C PRO A 316 47.18 42.43 -1.23
N THR A 317 47.06 41.80 -2.40
CA THR A 317 45.99 42.08 -3.37
C THR A 317 45.19 40.84 -3.75
N ALA A 318 43.99 41.03 -4.28
CA ALA A 318 43.19 39.94 -4.84
C ALA A 318 43.92 39.21 -5.98
N LEU A 319 44.74 39.92 -6.77
CA LEU A 319 45.56 39.30 -7.81
C LEU A 319 46.61 38.36 -7.22
N ASP A 320 47.25 38.73 -6.13
CA ASP A 320 48.21 37.86 -5.44
C ASP A 320 47.52 36.61 -4.90
N PHE A 321 46.38 36.78 -4.23
CA PHE A 321 45.60 35.66 -3.68
C PHE A 321 45.16 34.68 -4.77
N PHE A 322 44.53 35.16 -5.85
CA PHE A 322 44.06 34.29 -6.93
C PHE A 322 45.21 33.69 -7.75
N SER A 323 46.36 34.36 -7.83
CA SER A 323 47.57 33.76 -8.40
C SER A 323 48.09 32.59 -7.55
N ILE A 324 48.16 32.77 -6.23
CA ILE A 324 48.57 31.69 -5.30
C ILE A 324 47.59 30.51 -5.40
N LEU A 325 46.28 30.79 -5.37
CA LEU A 325 45.23 29.77 -5.49
C LEU A 325 45.38 28.98 -6.78
N TYR A 326 45.54 29.67 -7.90
CA TYR A 326 45.73 29.04 -9.20
C TYR A 326 46.96 28.13 -9.19
N ASP A 327 48.11 28.64 -8.73
CA ASP A 327 49.36 27.90 -8.78
C ASP A 327 49.35 26.66 -7.88
N GLU A 328 48.78 26.76 -6.67
CA GLU A 328 48.62 25.60 -5.77
C GLU A 328 47.65 24.56 -6.34
N ALA A 329 46.55 24.98 -6.98
CA ALA A 329 45.59 24.07 -7.60
C ALA A 329 46.21 23.30 -8.76
N ILE A 330 46.89 24.00 -9.68
CA ILE A 330 47.56 23.38 -10.84
C ILE A 330 48.66 22.42 -10.38
N ALA A 331 49.42 22.77 -9.34
CA ALA A 331 50.48 21.91 -8.83
C ALA A 331 49.96 20.53 -8.40
N GLU A 332 48.74 20.44 -7.85
CA GLU A 332 48.12 19.18 -7.43
C GLU A 332 47.15 18.59 -8.48
N GLY A 333 47.08 19.17 -9.68
CA GLY A 333 46.17 18.71 -10.75
C GLY A 333 44.68 18.96 -10.46
N ILE A 334 44.38 19.91 -9.57
CA ILE A 334 43.02 20.30 -9.20
C ILE A 334 42.58 21.48 -10.06
N ASN A 335 41.32 21.48 -10.50
CA ASN A 335 40.78 22.59 -11.26
C ASN A 335 40.72 23.84 -10.35
N PRO A 336 41.43 24.94 -10.67
CA PRO A 336 41.47 26.14 -9.84
C PRO A 336 40.10 26.82 -9.69
N GLU A 337 39.17 26.61 -10.62
CA GLU A 337 37.81 27.13 -10.55
C GLU A 337 37.02 26.48 -9.40
N VAL A 338 37.27 25.19 -9.12
CA VAL A 338 36.68 24.46 -7.97
C VAL A 338 37.21 25.04 -6.66
N VAL A 339 38.52 25.25 -6.58
CA VAL A 339 39.18 25.81 -5.39
C VAL A 339 38.64 27.19 -5.09
N PHE A 340 38.56 28.06 -6.11
CA PHE A 340 37.96 29.40 -5.98
C PHE A 340 36.53 29.32 -5.49
N ALA A 341 35.69 28.52 -6.13
CA ALA A 341 34.27 28.44 -5.81
C ALA A 341 34.03 27.93 -4.38
N GLN A 342 34.75 26.88 -3.98
CA GLN A 342 34.71 26.39 -2.62
C GLN A 342 35.21 27.46 -1.63
N SER A 343 36.32 28.15 -1.92
CA SER A 343 36.83 29.19 -1.02
C SER A 343 35.85 30.33 -0.82
N MET A 344 35.19 30.79 -1.89
CA MET A 344 34.21 31.86 -1.79
C MET A 344 32.95 31.42 -1.04
N LEU A 345 32.52 30.17 -1.22
CA LEU A 345 31.39 29.59 -0.50
C LEU A 345 31.68 29.50 1.01
N GLU A 346 32.82 28.93 1.38
CA GLU A 346 33.21 28.65 2.78
C GLU A 346 33.49 29.91 3.58
N THR A 347 34.07 30.92 2.95
CA THR A 347 34.49 32.16 3.62
C THR A 347 33.48 33.28 3.47
N ALA A 348 32.34 33.04 2.81
CA ALA A 348 31.43 34.08 2.35
C ALA A 348 32.19 35.21 1.65
N TRP A 349 32.89 34.88 0.57
CA TRP A 349 33.71 35.79 -0.25
C TRP A 349 34.83 36.50 0.53
N LEU A 350 35.60 35.73 1.30
CA LEU A 350 36.72 36.19 2.14
C LEU A 350 36.30 37.16 3.26
N SER A 351 35.01 37.19 3.64
CA SER A 351 34.53 37.99 4.78
C SER A 351 34.64 37.25 6.12
N PHE A 352 34.71 35.91 6.11
CA PHE A 352 34.86 35.04 7.28
C PHE A 352 33.77 35.25 8.35
N GLY A 353 32.51 35.21 7.92
CA GLY A 353 31.34 35.38 8.80
C GLY A 353 31.00 34.17 9.70
N GLY A 354 31.83 33.13 9.74
CA GLY A 354 31.59 31.88 10.46
C GLY A 354 32.59 31.60 11.59
N ASP A 355 32.75 30.33 11.96
CA ASP A 355 33.64 29.90 13.06
C ASP A 355 35.14 30.08 12.74
N VAL A 356 35.50 30.08 11.45
CA VAL A 356 36.87 30.32 11.00
C VAL A 356 37.09 31.81 10.81
N LYS A 357 38.17 32.33 11.38
CA LYS A 357 38.62 33.71 11.28
C LYS A 357 39.64 33.87 10.15
N ILE A 358 39.67 35.05 9.55
CA ILE A 358 40.57 35.35 8.41
C ILE A 358 42.06 35.16 8.74
N GLN A 359 42.48 35.39 9.99
CA GLN A 359 43.86 35.20 10.43
C GLN A 359 44.31 33.73 10.48
N GLN A 360 43.36 32.80 10.37
CA GLN A 360 43.66 31.37 10.31
C GLN A 360 44.07 30.94 8.91
N PHE A 361 43.90 31.79 7.88
CA PHE A 361 44.17 31.48 6.48
C PHE A 361 43.56 30.14 6.03
N ASN A 362 42.41 29.77 6.59
CA ASN A 362 41.72 28.52 6.30
C ASN A 362 40.52 28.83 5.41
N PHE A 363 40.73 28.70 4.10
CA PHE A 363 39.77 29.12 3.10
C PHE A 363 38.73 28.04 2.77
N ALA A 364 38.77 26.88 3.44
CA ALA A 364 37.92 25.73 3.11
C ALA A 364 37.21 25.12 4.33
N GLY A 365 37.14 25.88 5.44
CA GLY A 365 36.43 25.43 6.64
C GLY A 365 37.04 24.21 7.32
N LEU A 366 38.32 23.89 7.05
CA LEU A 366 38.91 22.64 7.53
C LEU A 366 38.92 22.59 9.08
N ALA A 367 38.35 21.55 9.69
CA ALA A 367 38.17 21.35 11.15
C ALA A 367 37.13 22.24 11.81
N ALA A 368 36.42 23.09 11.07
CA ALA A 368 35.26 23.75 11.62
C ALA A 368 34.13 22.73 11.76
N THR A 369 33.66 22.48 12.99
CA THR A 369 32.58 21.52 13.26
C THR A 369 31.24 22.20 13.54
N GLY A 370 31.15 23.53 13.45
CA GLY A 370 30.06 24.28 14.05
C GLY A 370 30.24 24.43 15.57
N ASN A 371 29.50 25.36 16.18
CA ASN A 371 29.44 25.57 17.64
C ASN A 371 30.71 26.14 18.30
N GLY A 372 31.48 26.97 17.59
CA GLY A 372 32.59 27.72 18.18
C GLY A 372 33.92 26.95 18.32
N ALA A 373 34.02 25.75 17.73
CA ALA A 373 35.32 25.09 17.56
C ALA A 373 36.16 25.89 16.56
N GLN A 374 37.31 26.41 17.01
CA GLN A 374 38.24 27.12 16.14
C GLN A 374 38.73 26.13 15.09
N GLY A 375 38.38 26.36 13.81
CA GLY A 375 38.93 25.56 12.71
C GLY A 375 40.46 25.59 12.70
N ASN A 376 41.11 24.86 11.79
CA ASN A 376 42.57 24.92 11.75
C ASN A 376 43.08 26.29 11.30
N GLY A 377 44.27 26.65 11.78
CA GLY A 377 45.04 27.79 11.30
C GLY A 377 46.26 27.33 10.51
N PHE A 378 46.64 28.11 9.51
CA PHE A 378 47.82 27.92 8.67
C PHE A 378 48.75 29.13 8.82
N PRO A 379 50.07 29.00 8.57
CA PRO A 379 51.03 30.09 8.76
C PRO A 379 50.85 31.25 7.78
N ASP A 380 50.37 30.98 6.57
CA ASP A 380 50.20 31.96 5.50
C ASP A 380 49.11 31.54 4.50
N VAL A 381 48.78 32.44 3.58
CA VAL A 381 47.74 32.23 2.55
C VAL A 381 48.05 31.02 1.68
N ARG A 382 49.31 30.87 1.25
CA ARG A 382 49.74 29.78 0.36
C ARG A 382 49.58 28.42 1.03
N THR A 383 49.98 28.30 2.29
CA THR A 383 49.88 27.06 3.07
C THR A 383 48.41 26.69 3.31
N GLY A 384 47.56 27.68 3.57
CA GLY A 384 46.12 27.48 3.70
C GLY A 384 45.44 26.94 2.44
N LEU A 385 45.73 27.56 1.30
CA LEU A 385 45.25 27.11 -0.01
C LEU A 385 45.83 25.73 -0.37
N ARG A 386 47.10 25.47 -0.03
CA ARG A 386 47.73 24.15 -0.19
C ARG A 386 46.99 23.06 0.58
N ALA A 387 46.59 23.34 1.82
CA ALA A 387 45.84 22.38 2.63
C ALA A 387 44.49 22.02 1.99
N GLN A 388 43.80 23.03 1.44
CA GLN A 388 42.54 22.84 0.71
C GLN A 388 42.74 21.93 -0.52
N VAL A 389 43.71 22.25 -1.38
CA VAL A 389 43.92 21.48 -2.63
C VAL A 389 44.40 20.06 -2.36
N GLN A 390 45.21 19.84 -1.32
CA GLN A 390 45.61 18.49 -0.91
C GLN A 390 44.41 17.66 -0.41
N HIS A 391 43.45 18.28 0.30
CA HIS A 391 42.23 17.58 0.68
C HIS A 391 41.31 17.30 -0.53
N LEU A 392 41.14 18.26 -1.44
CA LEU A 392 40.39 18.04 -2.69
C LEU A 392 41.02 16.90 -3.50
N ARG A 393 42.36 16.85 -3.57
CA ARG A 393 43.14 15.75 -4.18
C ARG A 393 42.85 14.41 -3.51
N ALA A 394 42.82 14.36 -2.19
CA ALA A 394 42.45 13.14 -1.46
C ALA A 394 41.00 12.70 -1.75
N TYR A 395 40.03 13.62 -1.79
CA TYR A 395 38.65 13.28 -2.11
C TYR A 395 38.50 12.76 -3.53
N ALA A 396 39.23 13.35 -4.48
CA ALA A 396 39.04 13.07 -5.90
C ALA A 396 39.83 11.88 -6.44
N ASP A 397 41.04 11.63 -5.93
CA ASP A 397 41.92 10.58 -6.46
C ASP A 397 42.01 9.37 -5.51
N PRO A 398 41.55 8.17 -5.93
CA PRO A 398 41.68 6.95 -5.15
C PRO A 398 43.14 6.52 -4.90
N HIS A 399 44.10 7.05 -5.67
CA HIS A 399 45.53 6.73 -5.56
C HIS A 399 46.35 7.81 -4.86
N ALA A 400 45.73 8.88 -4.35
CA ALA A 400 46.47 9.94 -3.66
C ALA A 400 47.14 9.43 -2.37
N THR A 401 48.44 9.66 -2.27
CA THR A 401 49.29 9.36 -1.12
C THR A 401 50.12 10.58 -0.74
N VAL A 402 50.70 10.62 0.45
CA VAL A 402 51.59 11.72 0.86
C VAL A 402 52.77 11.87 -0.11
N SER A 403 53.32 10.75 -0.59
CA SER A 403 54.42 10.73 -1.56
C SER A 403 54.03 11.15 -2.97
N SER A 404 52.73 11.16 -3.32
CA SER A 404 52.25 11.59 -4.63
C SER A 404 51.84 13.06 -4.68
N LEU A 405 51.91 13.78 -3.55
CA LEU A 405 51.65 15.22 -3.50
C LEU A 405 52.84 15.97 -4.11
N THR A 406 52.54 17.02 -4.87
CA THR A 406 53.58 17.87 -5.48
C THR A 406 54.31 18.69 -4.43
N HIS A 407 53.59 19.15 -3.42
CA HIS A 407 54.16 19.87 -2.28
C HIS A 407 54.08 19.04 -1.00
N PRO A 408 54.97 19.30 -0.01
CA PRO A 408 54.89 18.65 1.30
C PRO A 408 53.50 18.77 1.91
N LEU A 409 53.05 17.71 2.58
CA LEU A 409 51.76 17.70 3.27
C LEU A 409 51.75 18.76 4.36
N VAL A 410 50.74 19.64 4.34
CA VAL A 410 50.61 20.75 5.32
C VAL A 410 49.53 20.51 6.37
N ASP A 411 48.76 19.43 6.23
CA ASP A 411 47.68 19.08 7.15
C ASP A 411 47.51 17.56 7.27
N GLN A 412 47.75 17.04 8.48
CA GLN A 412 47.77 15.60 8.76
C GLN A 412 46.41 14.91 8.57
N ARG A 413 45.31 15.68 8.56
CA ARG A 413 43.95 15.14 8.36
C ARG A 413 43.70 14.65 6.95
N PHE A 414 44.60 14.96 6.01
CA PHE A 414 44.68 14.27 4.73
C PHE A 414 44.62 12.75 4.92
N ALA A 415 45.22 12.19 5.97
CA ALA A 415 45.18 10.75 6.26
C ALA A 415 43.77 10.21 6.58
N TYR A 416 42.84 11.04 7.05
CA TYR A 416 41.49 10.63 7.45
C TYR A 416 40.49 10.60 6.29
N VAL A 417 40.80 11.31 5.19
CA VAL A 417 39.96 11.30 3.99
C VAL A 417 40.06 9.94 3.32
N VAL A 418 38.92 9.28 3.09
CA VAL A 418 38.87 8.09 2.24
C VAL A 418 39.18 8.51 0.81
N LYS A 419 40.26 7.96 0.25
CA LYS A 419 40.77 8.36 -1.06
C LYS A 419 39.78 8.04 -2.16
N GLY A 420 39.53 9.00 -3.04
CA GLY A 420 38.60 8.85 -4.17
C GLY A 420 37.13 8.76 -3.76
N SER A 421 36.75 9.13 -2.53
CA SER A 421 35.36 9.05 -2.08
C SER A 421 34.44 10.10 -2.71
N ALA A 422 35.00 11.13 -3.36
CA ALA A 422 34.25 12.14 -4.10
C ALA A 422 35.07 12.56 -5.34
N PRO A 423 35.02 11.81 -6.46
CA PRO A 423 35.75 12.12 -7.69
C PRO A 423 35.24 13.37 -8.42
N ILE A 424 34.02 13.81 -8.11
CA ILE A 424 33.33 14.95 -8.73
C ILE A 424 32.81 15.92 -7.66
N VAL A 425 32.64 17.18 -8.03
CA VAL A 425 32.31 18.28 -7.09
C VAL A 425 30.97 18.02 -6.40
N GLU A 426 29.98 17.52 -7.13
CA GLU A 426 28.63 17.21 -6.60
C GLU A 426 28.69 16.23 -5.42
N TYR A 427 29.63 15.28 -5.45
CA TYR A 427 29.83 14.28 -4.40
C TYR A 427 30.65 14.79 -3.19
N LEU A 428 31.08 16.05 -3.18
CA LEU A 428 31.58 16.68 -1.95
C LEU A 428 30.47 16.87 -0.91
N GLY A 429 29.20 16.89 -1.32
CA GLY A 429 28.05 16.83 -0.42
C GLY A 429 27.77 15.40 0.04
N ILE A 430 27.83 15.15 1.35
CA ILE A 430 27.60 13.82 1.94
C ILE A 430 26.20 13.30 1.64
N GLN A 431 25.20 14.19 1.55
CA GLN A 431 23.81 13.80 1.31
C GLN A 431 23.62 13.30 -0.11
N GLU A 432 24.27 13.94 -1.09
CA GLU A 432 24.12 13.63 -2.51
C GLU A 432 25.06 12.51 -2.96
N ASN A 433 26.13 12.25 -2.23
CA ASN A 433 27.05 11.16 -2.52
C ASN A 433 26.44 9.79 -2.13
N PRO A 434 26.34 8.82 -3.07
CA PRO A 434 25.83 7.49 -2.78
C PRO A 434 26.64 6.70 -1.74
N GLN A 435 27.91 7.05 -1.53
CA GLN A 435 28.74 6.45 -0.49
C GLN A 435 28.53 7.09 0.89
N HIS A 436 27.69 8.13 0.98
CA HIS A 436 27.48 8.95 2.18
C HIS A 436 28.79 9.45 2.79
N ARG A 437 29.71 9.86 1.91
CA ARG A 437 31.03 10.43 2.23
C ARG A 437 31.19 11.74 1.46
N GLY A 438 32.03 12.63 1.95
CA GLY A 438 32.18 13.94 1.33
C GLY A 438 32.85 14.93 2.26
N TRP A 439 32.93 16.17 1.80
CA TRP A 439 33.51 17.30 2.53
C TRP A 439 32.53 17.85 3.56
N ALA A 440 31.27 18.03 3.19
CA ALA A 440 30.28 18.72 4.01
C ALA A 440 28.99 17.92 4.18
N THR A 441 28.36 18.10 5.34
CA THR A 441 27.07 17.47 5.71
C THR A 441 25.86 18.23 5.19
N GLY A 442 26.03 19.49 4.77
CA GLY A 442 24.96 20.32 4.23
C GLY A 442 24.43 19.79 2.90
N LYS A 443 23.10 19.85 2.74
CA LYS A 443 22.43 19.46 1.50
C LYS A 443 22.88 20.37 0.35
N ASN A 444 23.04 19.79 -0.83
CA ASN A 444 23.43 20.46 -2.08
C ASN A 444 24.79 21.16 -2.03
N TYR A 445 25.67 20.81 -1.09
CA TYR A 445 26.96 21.49 -0.94
C TYR A 445 27.77 21.51 -2.25
N GLY A 446 27.97 20.35 -2.86
CA GLY A 446 28.67 20.24 -4.15
C GLY A 446 27.96 21.02 -5.26
N PHE A 447 26.63 20.94 -5.32
CA PHE A 447 25.83 21.68 -6.31
C PHE A 447 25.93 23.20 -6.15
N HIS A 448 26.08 23.72 -4.93
CA HIS A 448 26.33 25.15 -4.70
C HIS A 448 27.70 25.59 -5.22
N ILE A 449 28.74 24.76 -5.06
CA ILE A 449 30.07 25.01 -5.66
C ILE A 449 29.94 25.07 -7.17
N VAL A 450 29.28 24.09 -7.79
CA VAL A 450 29.08 24.04 -9.26
C VAL A 450 28.27 25.25 -9.76
N ALA A 451 27.24 25.66 -9.02
CA ALA A 451 26.47 26.86 -9.37
C ALA A 451 27.32 28.14 -9.31
N LEU A 452 28.21 28.25 -8.32
CA LEU A 452 29.15 29.37 -8.21
C LEU A 452 30.16 29.34 -9.35
N MET A 453 30.72 28.18 -9.69
CA MET A 453 31.61 28.00 -10.84
C MET A 453 30.92 28.46 -12.13
N LYS A 454 29.70 27.99 -12.41
CA LYS A 454 28.94 28.40 -13.59
C LYS A 454 28.73 29.91 -13.62
N ARG A 455 28.33 30.53 -12.51
CA ARG A 455 28.16 31.99 -12.46
C ARG A 455 29.46 32.76 -12.71
N SER A 456 30.60 32.23 -12.27
CA SER A 456 31.88 32.94 -12.29
C SER A 456 32.70 32.75 -13.56
N PHE A 457 32.53 31.65 -14.28
CA PHE A 457 33.42 31.26 -15.38
C PHE A 457 32.72 31.00 -16.73
N SER A 458 31.38 30.93 -16.78
CA SER A 458 30.62 30.68 -18.01
C SER A 458 30.59 31.87 -18.96
#